data_AF-A0A2N2KP71-F1
#
_entry.id   AF-A0A2N2KP71-F1
#
_cell.length_a   1.000
_cell.length_b   1.000
_cell.length_c   1.000
_cell.angle_alpha   90.00
_cell.angle_beta   90.00
_cell.angle_gamma   90.00
#
_symmetry.space_group_name_H-M   'P 1'
#
loop_
_entity.id
_entity.type
_entity.pdbx_description
1 polymer ?
#
loop_
_entity_poly.entity_id
_entity_poly.type
_entity_poly.pdbx_seq_one_letter_code
_entity_poly.pdbx_strand_id
1 'polypeptide(L)'
;MKNRSGRIIMQRIDQRHNSEFFFDRDEDIRKKRLEHFRQFFFFLAMLAITTVLNIFLAQIIHPSSLVFVYLVPTIASAIYLGNWAAVSSFTCGFFIFNFFYVEPYYSLHISKPEDIYNVTVYFTIAALITYLINLIRRQNTFLKDRLDRVSLIEDMSRDFLSMIPMDKSSLNQKLPGSLRTKVLSQLGNLALKYAKMVLNVPAFVCFREEDGSLKVWAKSSVDLAITEKEKDAAAWTFKNGEVAGKGTHTHPDTPFYFLPLKSIYEIIGVLGILCDSKDLFPEQRRLLETISNLTTMIAAKWTGV
;
A
#
# COMPACT_ATOMS: atom_id res chain seq x y z
N MET A 1 32.63 7.38 40.52
CA MET A 1 31.46 6.44 40.51
C MET A 1 30.28 7.01 39.72
N LYS A 2 30.43 7.34 38.41
CA LYS A 2 29.37 8.03 37.64
C LYS A 2 29.10 7.40 36.25
N ASN A 3 29.22 6.08 36.12
CA ASN A 3 29.03 5.43 34.81
C ASN A 3 28.39 4.02 34.87
N ARG A 4 27.45 3.81 35.80
CA ARG A 4 26.61 2.59 35.83
C ARG A 4 25.11 2.84 35.61
N SER A 5 24.59 4.05 35.86
CA SER A 5 23.17 4.35 35.65
C SER A 5 22.73 4.43 34.18
N GLY A 6 23.59 4.87 33.26
CA GLY A 6 23.22 5.01 31.83
C GLY A 6 23.02 3.67 31.10
N ARG A 7 23.76 2.62 31.47
CA ARG A 7 23.63 1.28 30.87
C ARG A 7 22.32 0.57 31.23
N ILE A 8 21.81 0.80 32.44
CA ILE A 8 20.59 0.14 32.93
C ILE A 8 19.34 0.75 32.28
N ILE A 9 19.39 2.03 31.92
CA ILE A 9 18.27 2.70 31.22
C ILE A 9 18.24 2.31 29.73
N MET A 10 19.41 2.20 29.08
CA MET A 10 19.49 1.78 27.68
C MET A 10 19.02 0.32 27.48
N GLN A 11 19.34 -0.59 28.40
CA GLN A 11 18.87 -1.99 28.35
C GLN A 11 17.35 -2.14 28.56
N ARG A 12 16.71 -1.26 29.35
CA ARG A 12 15.25 -1.32 29.55
C ARG A 12 14.46 -0.80 28.34
N ILE A 13 15.00 0.16 27.60
CA ILE A 13 14.33 0.70 26.40
C ILE A 13 14.36 -0.35 25.27
N ASP A 14 15.47 -1.05 25.12
CA ASP A 14 15.64 -2.11 24.12
C ASP A 14 14.76 -3.35 24.42
N GLN A 15 14.59 -3.69 25.70
CA GLN A 15 13.69 -4.79 26.11
C GLN A 15 12.21 -4.48 25.90
N ARG A 16 11.75 -3.24 26.12
CA ARG A 16 10.35 -2.86 25.85
C ARG A 16 10.03 -2.91 24.35
N HIS A 17 10.92 -2.39 23.51
CA HIS A 17 10.71 -2.37 22.06
C HIS A 17 10.71 -3.78 21.45
N ASN A 18 11.59 -4.67 21.91
CA ASN A 18 11.54 -6.07 21.50
C ASN A 18 10.27 -6.78 22.00
N SER A 19 9.83 -6.52 23.25
CA SER A 19 8.63 -7.20 23.78
C SER A 19 7.33 -6.81 23.07
N GLU A 20 7.19 -5.57 22.59
CA GLU A 20 6.04 -5.13 21.78
C GLU A 20 6.07 -5.76 20.39
N PHE A 21 7.25 -5.89 19.77
CA PHE A 21 7.40 -6.52 18.44
C PHE A 21 7.16 -8.04 18.47
N PHE A 22 7.49 -8.73 19.57
CA PHE A 22 7.19 -10.16 19.75
C PHE A 22 5.70 -10.41 20.04
N PHE A 23 5.01 -9.54 20.78
CA PHE A 23 3.57 -9.68 21.05
C PHE A 23 2.70 -9.45 19.82
N ASP A 24 3.02 -8.45 18.99
CA ASP A 24 2.26 -8.13 17.78
C ASP A 24 2.36 -9.25 16.72
N ARG A 25 3.53 -9.88 16.62
CA ARG A 25 3.76 -11.02 15.72
C ARG A 25 2.97 -12.27 16.14
N ASP A 26 2.85 -12.52 17.44
CA ASP A 26 2.09 -13.66 17.98
C ASP A 26 0.57 -13.46 17.90
N GLU A 27 0.08 -12.22 17.93
CA GLU A 27 -1.33 -11.90 17.65
C GLU A 27 -1.67 -12.05 16.17
N ASP A 28 -0.80 -11.60 15.26
CA ASP A 28 -0.99 -11.75 13.82
C ASP A 28 -0.96 -13.23 13.37
N ILE A 29 -0.09 -14.04 13.98
CA ILE A 29 -0.05 -15.49 13.75
C ILE A 29 -1.32 -16.17 14.30
N ARG A 30 -1.83 -15.73 15.45
CA ARG A 30 -3.09 -16.26 16.02
C ARG A 30 -4.30 -15.89 15.17
N LYS A 31 -4.41 -14.63 14.73
CA LYS A 31 -5.49 -14.18 13.83
C LYS A 31 -5.47 -14.96 12.52
N LYS A 32 -4.31 -15.12 11.89
CA LYS A 32 -4.16 -15.96 10.69
C LYS A 32 -4.59 -17.40 10.96
N ARG A 33 -4.19 -18.01 12.09
CA ARG A 33 -4.57 -19.39 12.43
C ARG A 33 -6.08 -19.54 12.67
N LEU A 34 -6.72 -18.60 13.36
CA LEU A 34 -8.18 -18.61 13.56
C LEU A 34 -8.96 -18.46 12.25
N GLU A 35 -8.48 -17.62 11.33
CA GLU A 35 -9.09 -17.53 10.01
C GLU A 35 -8.97 -18.82 9.21
N HIS A 36 -7.80 -19.49 9.24
CA HIS A 36 -7.61 -20.80 8.60
C HIS A 36 -8.50 -21.90 9.21
N PHE A 37 -8.76 -21.86 10.52
CA PHE A 37 -9.69 -22.80 11.17
C PHE A 37 -11.16 -22.55 10.81
N ARG A 38 -11.60 -21.28 10.76
CA ARG A 38 -12.95 -20.91 10.29
C ARG A 38 -13.15 -21.31 8.83
N GLN A 39 -12.11 -21.10 8.03
CA GLN A 39 -12.00 -21.56 6.66
C GLN A 39 -12.14 -23.08 6.57
N PHE A 40 -11.43 -23.83 7.41
CA PHE A 40 -11.53 -25.29 7.43
C PHE A 40 -12.95 -25.79 7.72
N PHE A 41 -13.61 -25.20 8.71
CA PHE A 41 -14.97 -25.55 9.08
C PHE A 41 -15.99 -25.22 7.97
N PHE A 42 -15.82 -24.10 7.28
CA PHE A 42 -16.73 -23.68 6.21
C PHE A 42 -16.71 -24.63 5.01
N PHE A 43 -15.52 -25.04 4.53
CA PHE A 43 -15.46 -25.99 3.41
C PHE A 43 -15.98 -27.37 3.82
N LEU A 44 -15.72 -27.79 5.07
CA LEU A 44 -16.15 -29.10 5.57
C LEU A 44 -17.67 -29.16 5.68
N ALA A 45 -18.31 -28.10 6.18
CA ALA A 45 -19.76 -27.97 6.20
C ALA A 45 -20.35 -28.01 4.79
N MET A 46 -19.72 -27.31 3.84
CA MET A 46 -20.19 -27.26 2.46
C MET A 46 -20.06 -28.61 1.74
N LEU A 47 -18.96 -29.35 1.97
CA LEU A 47 -18.80 -30.73 1.50
C LEU A 47 -19.88 -31.64 2.11
N ALA A 48 -20.14 -31.54 3.42
CA ALA A 48 -21.16 -32.36 4.08
C ALA A 48 -22.56 -32.10 3.49
N ILE A 49 -22.94 -30.84 3.28
CA ILE A 49 -24.20 -30.46 2.63
C ILE A 49 -24.28 -31.05 1.21
N THR A 50 -23.18 -30.96 0.46
CA THR A 50 -23.12 -31.48 -0.92
C THR A 50 -23.27 -32.99 -0.95
N THR A 51 -22.64 -33.72 -0.02
CA THR A 51 -22.78 -35.17 0.11
C THR A 51 -24.20 -35.57 0.49
N VAL A 52 -24.83 -34.89 1.45
CA VAL A 52 -26.25 -35.14 1.79
C VAL A 52 -27.14 -34.92 0.57
N LEU A 53 -26.93 -33.83 -0.16
CA LEU A 53 -27.66 -33.56 -1.40
C LEU A 53 -27.44 -34.67 -2.44
N ASN A 54 -26.21 -35.18 -2.56
CA ASN A 54 -25.87 -36.25 -3.49
C ASN A 54 -26.56 -37.58 -3.17
N ILE A 55 -26.82 -37.88 -1.89
CA ILE A 55 -27.59 -39.07 -1.48
C ILE A 55 -29.03 -38.99 -2.00
N PHE A 56 -29.65 -37.81 -1.95
CA PHE A 56 -30.98 -37.60 -2.52
C PHE A 56 -30.97 -37.64 -4.05
N LEU A 57 -29.96 -37.04 -4.69
CA LEU A 57 -29.82 -37.01 -6.16
C LEU A 57 -29.50 -38.39 -6.76
N ALA A 58 -28.82 -39.27 -6.01
CA ALA A 58 -28.52 -40.63 -6.42
C ALA A 58 -29.78 -41.50 -6.67
N GLN A 59 -30.96 -41.07 -6.20
CA GLN A 59 -32.22 -41.75 -6.50
C GLN A 59 -32.76 -41.42 -7.91
N ILE A 60 -32.26 -40.36 -8.55
CA ILE A 60 -32.79 -39.81 -9.80
C ILE A 60 -31.72 -39.82 -10.91
N ILE A 61 -30.44 -39.71 -10.55
CA ILE A 61 -29.31 -39.51 -11.47
C ILE A 61 -28.36 -40.71 -11.42
N HIS A 62 -27.81 -41.11 -12.57
CA HIS A 62 -26.78 -42.15 -12.63
C HIS A 62 -25.54 -41.80 -11.77
N PRO A 63 -24.98 -42.77 -11.02
CA PRO A 63 -23.88 -42.55 -10.08
C PRO A 63 -22.67 -41.82 -10.68
N SER A 64 -22.39 -42.06 -11.96
CA SER A 64 -21.26 -41.48 -12.69
C SER A 64 -21.33 -39.95 -12.84
N SER A 65 -22.52 -39.34 -12.81
CA SER A 65 -22.70 -37.89 -12.97
C SER A 65 -22.63 -37.12 -11.65
N LEU A 66 -22.65 -37.82 -10.52
CA LEU A 66 -22.66 -37.22 -9.18
C LEU A 66 -21.32 -36.55 -8.82
N VAL A 67 -20.24 -36.82 -9.57
CA VAL A 67 -18.92 -36.19 -9.39
C VAL A 67 -18.96 -34.69 -9.67
N PHE A 68 -19.79 -34.26 -10.62
CA PHE A 68 -19.88 -32.85 -11.00
C PHE A 68 -20.51 -31.99 -9.91
N VAL A 69 -21.36 -32.58 -9.07
CA VAL A 69 -21.99 -31.90 -7.93
C VAL A 69 -20.93 -31.50 -6.89
N TYR A 70 -19.84 -32.26 -6.76
CA TYR A 70 -18.70 -31.93 -5.89
C TYR A 70 -17.84 -30.76 -6.41
N LEU A 71 -18.09 -30.24 -7.61
CA LEU A 71 -17.46 -29.00 -8.07
C LEU A 71 -18.01 -27.77 -7.34
N VAL A 72 -19.28 -27.81 -6.90
CA VAL A 72 -19.94 -26.69 -6.20
C VAL A 72 -19.19 -26.26 -4.92
N PRO A 73 -18.91 -27.16 -3.96
CA PRO A 73 -18.13 -26.80 -2.77
C PRO A 73 -16.68 -26.42 -3.09
N THR A 74 -16.11 -26.97 -4.16
CA THR A 74 -14.75 -26.64 -4.61
C THR A 74 -14.67 -25.19 -5.12
N ILE A 75 -15.63 -24.79 -5.96
CA ILE A 75 -15.73 -23.41 -6.49
C ILE A 75 -15.94 -22.41 -5.35
N ALA A 76 -16.89 -22.69 -4.47
CA ALA A 76 -17.17 -21.82 -3.34
C ALA A 76 -15.97 -21.70 -2.40
N SER A 77 -15.27 -22.80 -2.12
CA SER A 77 -14.04 -22.78 -1.31
C SER A 77 -12.96 -21.93 -1.96
N ALA A 78 -12.83 -22.01 -3.28
CA ALA A 78 -11.85 -21.24 -4.01
C ALA A 78 -12.16 -19.73 -4.05
N ILE A 79 -13.44 -19.35 -4.11
CA ILE A 79 -13.90 -17.96 -4.03
C ILE A 79 -13.62 -17.38 -2.64
N TYR A 80 -14.10 -18.04 -1.59
CA TYR A 80 -14.10 -17.46 -0.23
C TYR A 80 -12.79 -17.66 0.53
N LEU A 81 -12.09 -18.78 0.35
CA LEU A 81 -10.98 -19.22 1.20
C LEU A 81 -9.62 -19.21 0.47
N GLY A 82 -9.65 -19.16 -0.86
CA GLY A 82 -8.45 -19.12 -1.70
C GLY A 82 -7.83 -20.47 -2.03
N ASN A 83 -6.68 -20.41 -2.70
CA ASN A 83 -6.15 -21.54 -3.45
C ASN A 83 -5.86 -22.78 -2.60
N TRP A 84 -5.29 -22.61 -1.40
CA TRP A 84 -4.94 -23.74 -0.54
C TRP A 84 -6.19 -24.51 -0.08
N ALA A 85 -7.28 -23.79 0.22
CA ALA A 85 -8.56 -24.39 0.57
C ALA A 85 -9.24 -25.03 -0.66
N ALA A 86 -9.14 -24.42 -1.84
CA ALA A 86 -9.65 -24.99 -3.09
C ALA A 86 -9.02 -26.35 -3.41
N VAL A 87 -7.68 -26.41 -3.38
CA VAL A 87 -6.93 -27.64 -3.65
C VAL A 87 -7.24 -28.71 -2.62
N SER A 88 -7.35 -28.34 -1.34
CA SER A 88 -7.70 -29.28 -0.26
C SER A 88 -9.14 -29.80 -0.39
N SER A 89 -10.10 -28.92 -0.71
CA SER A 89 -11.51 -29.28 -0.91
C SER A 89 -11.70 -30.20 -2.11
N PHE A 90 -11.03 -29.91 -3.23
CA PHE A 90 -11.00 -30.76 -4.41
C PHE A 90 -10.47 -32.15 -4.09
N THR A 91 -9.31 -32.21 -3.42
CA THR A 91 -8.65 -33.48 -3.08
C THR A 91 -9.54 -34.30 -2.15
N CYS A 92 -10.12 -33.68 -1.13
CA CYS A 92 -11.02 -34.35 -0.19
C CYS A 92 -12.33 -34.82 -0.87
N GLY A 93 -12.93 -33.97 -1.71
CA GLY A 93 -14.14 -34.30 -2.48
C GLY A 93 -13.92 -35.45 -3.45
N PHE A 94 -12.75 -35.51 -4.10
CA PHE A 94 -12.34 -36.62 -4.95
C PHE A 94 -12.30 -37.95 -4.17
N PHE A 95 -11.63 -37.96 -3.01
CA PHE A 95 -11.55 -39.16 -2.18
C PHE A 95 -12.92 -39.60 -1.65
N ILE A 96 -13.76 -38.67 -1.22
CA ILE A 96 -15.12 -38.96 -0.75
C ILE A 96 -15.95 -39.56 -1.88
N PHE A 97 -15.91 -38.97 -3.08
CA PHE A 97 -16.63 -39.48 -4.24
C PHE A 97 -16.15 -40.87 -4.64
N ASN A 98 -14.83 -41.06 -4.78
CA ASN A 98 -14.24 -42.33 -5.17
C ASN A 98 -14.60 -43.45 -4.18
N PHE A 99 -14.61 -43.16 -2.88
CA PHE A 99 -14.90 -44.15 -1.85
C PHE A 99 -16.39 -44.53 -1.77
N PHE A 100 -17.31 -43.59 -1.97
CA PHE A 100 -18.75 -43.81 -1.81
C PHE A 100 -19.51 -44.16 -3.09
N TYR A 101 -19.04 -43.76 -4.28
CA TYR A 101 -19.87 -43.75 -5.49
C TYR A 101 -19.28 -44.51 -6.69
N VAL A 102 -18.02 -44.94 -6.64
CA VAL A 102 -17.37 -45.75 -7.69
C VAL A 102 -17.42 -47.23 -7.30
N GLU A 103 -17.82 -48.11 -8.23
CA GLU A 103 -17.85 -49.55 -7.99
C GLU A 103 -16.45 -50.19 -8.15
N PRO A 104 -16.01 -51.07 -7.24
CA PRO A 104 -16.73 -51.58 -6.07
C PRO A 104 -16.71 -50.60 -4.89
N TYR A 105 -17.90 -50.37 -4.32
CA TYR A 105 -18.09 -49.47 -3.17
C TYR A 105 -17.14 -49.85 -2.03
N TYR A 106 -16.57 -48.84 -1.35
CA TYR A 106 -15.61 -49.00 -0.25
C TYR A 106 -14.22 -49.54 -0.66
N SER A 107 -13.83 -49.45 -1.94
CA SER A 107 -12.51 -49.85 -2.43
C SER A 107 -11.92 -48.80 -3.39
N LEU A 108 -10.61 -48.53 -3.28
CA LEU A 108 -9.88 -47.60 -4.16
C LEU A 108 -9.50 -48.25 -5.53
N HIS A 109 -10.21 -49.31 -5.95
CA HIS A 109 -9.83 -50.14 -7.09
C HIS A 109 -10.63 -49.81 -8.35
N ILE A 110 -10.02 -49.06 -9.27
CA ILE A 110 -10.61 -48.65 -10.54
C ILE A 110 -10.71 -49.87 -11.47
N SER A 111 -11.91 -50.41 -11.65
CA SER A 111 -12.13 -51.61 -12.49
C SER A 111 -12.79 -51.31 -13.84
N LYS A 112 -13.45 -50.16 -14.00
CA LYS A 112 -14.16 -49.76 -15.23
C LYS A 112 -13.45 -48.61 -15.95
N PRO A 113 -13.35 -48.64 -17.30
CA PRO A 113 -12.71 -47.57 -18.07
C PRO A 113 -13.47 -46.23 -18.01
N GLU A 114 -14.75 -46.24 -17.69
CA GLU A 114 -15.61 -45.06 -17.52
C GLU A 114 -15.17 -44.17 -16.34
N ASP A 115 -14.61 -44.76 -15.29
CA ASP A 115 -14.16 -44.03 -14.11
C ASP A 115 -12.89 -43.20 -14.40
N ILE A 116 -12.06 -43.64 -15.33
CA ILE A 116 -10.85 -42.94 -15.76
C ILE A 116 -11.21 -41.61 -16.43
N TYR A 117 -12.28 -41.57 -17.24
CA TYR A 117 -12.78 -40.34 -17.86
C TYR A 117 -13.25 -39.33 -16.81
N ASN A 118 -14.02 -39.77 -15.82
CA ASN A 118 -14.54 -38.90 -14.76
C ASN A 118 -13.42 -38.30 -13.92
N VAL A 119 -12.41 -39.11 -13.54
CA VAL A 119 -11.23 -38.64 -12.80
C VAL A 119 -10.48 -37.58 -13.62
N THR A 120 -10.28 -37.83 -14.91
CA THR A 120 -9.51 -36.93 -15.80
C THR A 120 -10.24 -35.60 -16.02
N VAL A 121 -11.54 -35.64 -16.31
CA VAL A 121 -12.35 -34.43 -16.53
C VAL A 121 -12.48 -33.63 -15.23
N TYR A 122 -12.71 -34.30 -14.11
CA TYR A 122 -12.82 -33.64 -12.80
C TYR A 122 -11.51 -32.92 -12.44
N PHE A 123 -10.35 -33.56 -12.64
CA PHE A 123 -9.04 -32.95 -12.43
C PHE A 123 -8.80 -31.76 -13.36
N THR A 124 -9.18 -31.87 -14.64
CA THR A 124 -9.04 -30.79 -15.63
C THR A 124 -9.88 -29.57 -15.25
N ILE A 125 -11.14 -29.78 -14.86
CA ILE A 125 -12.05 -28.70 -14.46
C ILE A 125 -11.54 -28.00 -13.19
N ALA A 126 -11.09 -28.77 -12.19
CA ALA A 126 -10.55 -28.18 -10.96
C ALA A 126 -9.26 -27.38 -11.19
N ALA A 127 -8.36 -27.87 -12.06
CA ALA A 127 -7.17 -27.15 -12.46
C ALA A 127 -7.53 -25.84 -13.19
N LEU A 128 -8.50 -25.88 -14.11
CA LEU A 128 -8.98 -24.71 -14.84
C LEU A 128 -9.61 -23.67 -13.92
N ILE A 129 -10.46 -24.09 -12.98
CA ILE A 129 -11.06 -23.21 -11.97
C ILE A 129 -9.98 -22.57 -11.09
N THR A 130 -9.03 -23.36 -10.60
CA THR A 130 -7.91 -22.86 -9.79
C THR A 130 -7.05 -21.86 -10.56
N TYR A 131 -6.80 -22.12 -11.84
CA TYR A 131 -6.10 -21.20 -12.74
C TYR A 131 -6.87 -19.89 -12.95
N LEU A 132 -8.18 -19.97 -13.23
CA LEU A 132 -9.04 -18.80 -13.46
C LEU A 132 -9.12 -17.90 -12.21
N ILE A 133 -9.24 -18.50 -11.02
CA ILE A 133 -9.27 -17.76 -9.76
C ILE A 133 -7.94 -17.07 -9.49
N ASN A 134 -6.83 -17.74 -9.79
CA ASN A 134 -5.50 -17.14 -9.74
C ASN A 134 -5.35 -15.95 -10.67
N LEU A 135 -5.86 -16.08 -11.90
CA LEU A 135 -5.85 -15.00 -12.88
C LEU A 135 -6.66 -13.79 -12.40
N ILE A 136 -7.89 -14.01 -11.92
CA ILE A 136 -8.78 -12.95 -11.41
C ILE A 136 -8.17 -12.25 -10.19
N ARG A 137 -7.58 -13.01 -9.25
CA ARG A 137 -6.93 -12.44 -8.06
C ARG A 137 -5.74 -11.56 -8.42
N ARG A 138 -4.90 -12.01 -9.37
CA ARG A 138 -3.78 -11.20 -9.87
C ARG A 138 -4.27 -9.89 -10.50
N GLN A 139 -5.33 -9.94 -11.30
CA GLN A 139 -5.94 -8.73 -11.88
C GLN A 139 -6.49 -7.78 -10.79
N ASN A 140 -7.14 -8.33 -9.76
CA ASN A 140 -7.67 -7.53 -8.66
C ASN A 140 -6.59 -6.90 -7.78
N THR A 141 -5.45 -7.54 -7.55
CA THR A 141 -4.33 -6.92 -6.82
C THR A 141 -3.75 -5.74 -7.61
N PHE A 142 -3.57 -5.87 -8.92
CA PHE A 142 -3.12 -4.75 -9.76
C PHE A 142 -4.13 -3.58 -9.79
N LEU A 143 -5.44 -3.87 -9.71
CA LEU A 143 -6.47 -2.84 -9.62
C LEU A 143 -6.52 -2.17 -8.23
N LYS A 144 -6.31 -2.92 -7.15
CA LYS A 144 -6.24 -2.39 -5.77
C LYS A 144 -5.05 -1.46 -5.58
N ASP A 145 -3.88 -1.85 -6.08
CA ASP A 145 -2.70 -0.97 -6.07
C ASP A 145 -2.95 0.35 -6.80
N ARG A 146 -3.86 0.38 -7.80
CA ARG A 146 -4.29 1.64 -8.43
C ARG A 146 -5.25 2.44 -7.57
N LEU A 147 -6.14 1.78 -6.80
CA LEU A 147 -7.12 2.45 -5.94
C LEU A 147 -6.45 3.14 -4.74
N ASP A 148 -5.44 2.50 -4.14
CA ASP A 148 -4.67 3.10 -3.04
C ASP A 148 -3.88 4.35 -3.48
N ARG A 149 -3.54 4.45 -4.78
CA ARG A 149 -2.88 5.63 -5.34
C ARG A 149 -3.84 6.80 -5.53
N VAL A 150 -5.10 6.50 -5.90
CA VAL A 150 -6.13 7.53 -6.04
C VAL A 150 -6.50 8.08 -4.67
N SER A 151 -6.60 7.23 -3.64
CA SER A 151 -6.88 7.69 -2.28
C SER A 151 -5.76 8.56 -1.72
N LEU A 152 -4.48 8.25 -1.96
CA LEU A 152 -3.38 9.12 -1.53
C LEU A 152 -3.41 10.50 -2.19
N ILE A 153 -3.69 10.56 -3.50
CA ILE A 153 -3.83 11.85 -4.21
C ILE A 153 -5.08 12.60 -3.74
N GLU A 154 -6.18 11.88 -3.48
CA GLU A 154 -7.42 12.47 -2.96
C GLU A 154 -7.23 13.02 -1.54
N ASP A 155 -6.61 12.26 -0.63
CA ASP A 155 -6.30 12.67 0.73
C ASP A 155 -5.33 13.86 0.73
N MET A 156 -4.29 13.82 -0.10
CA MET A 156 -3.43 14.98 -0.35
C MET A 156 -4.28 16.17 -0.80
N SER A 157 -5.07 16.03 -1.87
CA SER A 157 -5.89 17.13 -2.36
C SER A 157 -6.86 17.66 -1.30
N ARG A 158 -7.48 16.81 -0.48
CA ARG A 158 -8.39 17.22 0.60
C ARG A 158 -7.65 17.95 1.71
N ASP A 159 -6.55 17.41 2.21
CA ASP A 159 -5.75 18.03 3.27
C ASP A 159 -5.20 19.38 2.82
N PHE A 160 -4.68 19.47 1.58
CA PHE A 160 -4.23 20.72 0.97
C PHE A 160 -5.41 21.70 0.79
N LEU A 161 -6.53 21.30 0.16
CA LEU A 161 -7.67 22.19 -0.05
C LEU A 161 -8.32 22.67 1.26
N SER A 162 -8.29 21.86 2.33
CA SER A 162 -8.81 22.26 3.64
C SER A 162 -8.06 23.44 4.27
N MET A 163 -6.80 23.69 3.86
CA MET A 163 -6.02 24.86 4.28
C MET A 163 -6.40 26.14 3.52
N ILE A 164 -7.21 26.05 2.47
CA ILE A 164 -7.74 27.22 1.77
C ILE A 164 -9.00 27.68 2.51
N PRO A 165 -9.01 28.81 3.23
CA PRO A 165 -10.25 29.40 3.69
C PRO A 165 -11.06 29.80 2.45
N MET A 166 -12.21 29.13 2.27
CA MET A 166 -13.22 29.52 1.30
C MET A 166 -13.95 30.77 1.80
N ASP A 167 -13.25 31.89 1.88
CA ASP A 167 -13.91 33.18 2.05
C ASP A 167 -13.44 34.17 0.99
N LYS A 168 -14.33 34.46 0.04
CA LYS A 168 -14.13 35.36 -1.09
C LYS A 168 -14.00 36.82 -0.66
N SER A 169 -14.09 37.12 0.64
CA SER A 169 -13.96 38.46 1.24
C SER A 169 -12.52 38.97 1.38
N SER A 170 -11.51 38.09 1.29
CA SER A 170 -10.10 38.44 1.58
C SER A 170 -9.26 38.83 0.35
N LEU A 171 -9.87 39.00 -0.82
CA LEU A 171 -9.15 39.20 -2.09
C LEU A 171 -8.43 40.55 -2.21
N ASN A 172 -8.69 41.52 -1.32
CA ASN A 172 -8.17 42.90 -1.44
C ASN A 172 -7.50 43.45 -0.16
N GLN A 173 -7.36 42.65 0.91
CA GLN A 173 -6.76 43.15 2.14
C GLN A 173 -5.35 42.57 2.29
N LYS A 174 -4.34 43.44 2.37
CA LYS A 174 -2.97 43.06 2.74
C LYS A 174 -3.04 42.37 4.11
N LEU A 175 -2.99 41.04 4.13
CA LEU A 175 -3.17 40.25 5.34
C LEU A 175 -2.01 40.48 6.33
N PRO A 176 -2.26 40.40 7.65
CA PRO A 176 -1.22 40.58 8.66
C PRO A 176 -0.15 39.47 8.60
N GLY A 177 1.13 39.86 8.68
CA GLY A 177 2.28 38.96 8.52
C GLY A 177 2.33 37.75 9.45
N SER A 178 1.62 37.80 10.59
CA SER A 178 1.53 36.68 11.55
C SER A 178 0.70 35.49 11.06
N LEU A 179 -0.27 35.72 10.16
CA LEU A 179 -1.06 34.65 9.54
C LEU A 179 -0.26 33.96 8.44
N ARG A 180 0.45 34.72 7.60
CA ARG A 180 1.33 34.20 6.55
C ARG A 180 2.37 33.24 7.13
N THR A 181 3.00 33.60 8.24
CA THR A 181 4.00 32.74 8.89
C THR A 181 3.43 31.43 9.42
N LYS A 182 2.20 31.44 9.96
CA LYS A 182 1.55 30.24 10.47
C LYS A 182 1.12 29.30 9.35
N VAL A 183 0.58 29.85 8.26
CA VAL A 183 0.13 29.05 7.12
C VAL A 183 1.31 28.44 6.37
N LEU A 184 2.38 29.19 6.08
CA LEU A 184 3.56 28.66 5.40
C LEU A 184 4.28 27.57 6.20
N SER A 185 4.35 27.70 7.52
CA SER A 185 4.92 26.65 8.38
C SER A 185 4.04 25.40 8.41
N GLN A 186 2.71 25.54 8.48
CA GLN A 186 1.78 24.40 8.39
C GLN A 186 1.83 23.71 7.03
N LEU A 187 1.87 24.48 5.94
CA LEU A 187 2.02 23.97 4.57
C LEU A 187 3.33 23.22 4.39
N GLY A 188 4.44 23.79 4.89
CA GLY A 188 5.74 23.13 4.87
C GLY A 188 5.70 21.80 5.61
N ASN A 189 5.10 21.76 6.81
CA ASN A 189 4.94 20.51 7.56
C ASN A 189 4.07 19.47 6.84
N LEU A 190 3.01 19.90 6.14
CA LEU A 190 2.16 19.01 5.37
C LEU A 190 2.91 18.43 4.16
N ALA A 191 3.63 19.27 3.41
CA ALA A 191 4.48 18.83 2.31
C ALA A 191 5.53 17.81 2.78
N LEU A 192 6.13 18.04 3.96
CA LEU A 192 7.10 17.13 4.56
C LEU A 192 6.48 15.81 5.04
N LYS A 193 5.26 15.83 5.59
CA LYS A 193 4.51 14.61 5.97
C LYS A 193 4.37 13.68 4.76
N TYR A 194 3.91 14.22 3.63
CA TYR A 194 3.72 13.41 2.42
C TYR A 194 5.04 13.02 1.76
N ALA A 195 6.03 13.91 1.70
CA ALA A 195 7.35 13.56 1.16
C ALA A 195 8.00 12.41 1.96
N LYS A 196 7.86 12.43 3.30
CA LYS A 196 8.31 11.33 4.17
C LYS A 196 7.49 10.06 3.95
N MET A 197 6.19 10.15 3.69
CA MET A 197 5.37 8.98 3.39
C MET A 197 5.75 8.32 2.06
N VAL A 198 6.17 9.11 1.06
CA VAL A 198 6.57 8.61 -0.27
C VAL A 198 7.95 7.97 -0.27
N LEU A 199 8.92 8.56 0.43
CA LEU A 199 10.34 8.17 0.34
C LEU A 199 10.96 7.67 1.65
N ASN A 200 10.33 7.92 2.79
CA ASN A 200 10.85 7.62 4.14
C ASN A 200 12.27 8.19 4.41
N VAL A 201 12.60 9.33 3.79
CA VAL A 201 13.87 10.04 3.99
C VAL A 201 13.65 11.44 4.57
N PRO A 202 14.67 12.04 5.21
CA PRO A 202 14.61 13.42 5.66
C PRO A 202 14.41 14.41 4.51
N ALA A 203 13.61 15.44 4.74
CA ALA A 203 13.38 16.53 3.80
C ALA A 203 13.20 17.87 4.53
N PHE A 204 13.34 18.96 3.81
CA PHE A 204 13.05 20.32 4.27
C PHE A 204 12.38 21.15 3.17
N VAL A 205 11.63 22.16 3.57
CA VAL A 205 10.95 23.08 2.65
C VAL A 205 11.42 24.50 2.90
N CYS A 206 11.71 25.19 1.81
CA CYS A 206 12.01 26.60 1.76
C CYS A 206 10.94 27.35 0.98
N PHE A 207 10.58 28.56 1.43
CA PHE A 207 9.69 29.47 0.72
C PHE A 207 10.32 30.85 0.61
N ARG A 208 9.90 31.58 -0.43
CA ARG A 208 10.29 32.96 -0.69
C ARG A 208 9.68 33.91 0.34
N GLU A 209 10.53 34.75 0.91
CA GLU A 209 10.16 35.84 1.81
C GLU A 209 9.83 37.12 1.02
N GLU A 210 9.29 38.14 1.70
CA GLU A 210 8.93 39.43 1.10
C GLU A 210 10.11 40.19 0.49
N ASP A 211 11.32 39.98 1.01
CA ASP A 211 12.57 40.53 0.52
C ASP A 211 13.14 39.77 -0.71
N GLY A 212 12.44 38.73 -1.17
CA GLY A 212 12.88 37.85 -2.26
C GLY A 212 13.91 36.80 -1.82
N SER A 213 14.29 36.76 -0.54
CA SER A 213 15.20 35.76 -0.02
C SER A 213 14.50 34.41 0.19
N LEU A 214 15.27 33.32 0.15
CA LEU A 214 14.77 31.97 0.37
C LEU A 214 15.05 31.56 1.81
N LYS A 215 14.00 31.32 2.60
CA LYS A 215 14.13 30.90 4.01
C LYS A 215 13.62 29.48 4.22
N VAL A 216 14.23 28.75 5.14
CA VAL A 216 13.76 27.43 5.56
C VAL A 216 12.57 27.59 6.50
N TRP A 217 11.42 27.01 6.13
CA TRP A 217 10.17 27.11 6.89
C TRP A 217 9.84 25.85 7.68
N ALA A 218 10.25 24.69 7.17
CA ALA A 218 9.97 23.41 7.82
C ALA A 218 11.10 22.42 7.56
N LYS A 219 11.37 21.55 8.54
CA LYS A 219 12.32 20.44 8.47
C LYS A 219 11.67 19.18 9.02
N SER A 220 11.91 18.04 8.38
CA SER A 220 11.34 16.76 8.82
C SER A 220 11.98 16.23 10.10
N SER A 221 13.22 16.66 10.37
CA SER A 221 13.98 16.36 11.58
C SER A 221 14.66 17.62 12.10
N VAL A 222 14.67 17.77 13.44
CA VAL A 222 15.29 18.91 14.13
C VAL A 222 16.82 18.92 13.90
N ASP A 223 17.41 17.72 13.82
CA ASP A 223 18.86 17.51 13.65
C ASP A 223 19.35 17.63 12.20
N LEU A 224 18.48 17.99 11.25
CA LEU A 224 18.87 18.17 9.85
C LEU A 224 19.74 19.43 9.71
N ALA A 225 21.05 19.23 9.68
CA ALA A 225 22.03 20.26 9.37
C ALA A 225 21.89 20.66 7.90
N ILE A 226 21.64 21.96 7.66
CA ILE A 226 21.62 22.54 6.31
C ILE A 226 22.84 23.44 6.18
N THR A 227 23.80 23.00 5.38
CA THR A 227 25.05 23.69 5.08
C THR A 227 24.85 24.82 4.07
N GLU A 228 25.82 25.74 3.98
CA GLU A 228 25.77 26.82 2.97
C GLU A 228 25.70 26.26 1.54
N LYS A 229 26.39 25.15 1.24
CA LYS A 229 26.30 24.48 -0.08
C LYS A 229 24.87 24.06 -0.44
N GLU A 230 24.11 23.58 0.54
CA GLU A 230 22.72 23.16 0.33
C GLU A 230 21.80 24.36 0.19
N LYS A 231 22.08 25.47 0.89
CA LYS A 231 21.37 26.74 0.68
C LYS A 231 21.64 27.32 -0.71
N ASP A 232 22.88 27.24 -1.20
CA ASP A 232 23.26 27.69 -2.54
C ASP A 232 22.55 26.87 -3.62
N ALA A 233 22.52 25.54 -3.47
CA ALA A 233 21.81 24.66 -4.38
C ALA A 233 20.29 24.92 -4.36
N ALA A 234 19.71 25.18 -3.18
CA ALA A 234 18.31 25.58 -3.06
C ALA A 234 18.04 26.95 -3.72
N ALA A 235 18.92 27.94 -3.52
CA ALA A 235 18.81 29.25 -4.14
C ALA A 235 18.93 29.17 -5.68
N TRP A 236 19.83 28.33 -6.20
CA TRP A 236 19.95 28.06 -7.62
C TRP A 236 18.67 27.42 -8.18
N THR A 237 18.13 26.41 -7.49
CA THR A 237 16.87 25.74 -7.87
C THR A 237 15.71 26.72 -7.89
N PHE A 238 15.64 27.58 -6.88
CA PHE A 238 14.64 28.64 -6.78
C PHE A 238 14.73 29.66 -7.92
N LYS A 239 15.95 30.05 -8.33
CA LYS A 239 16.16 31.04 -9.38
C LYS A 239 15.90 30.49 -10.78
N ASN A 240 16.29 29.24 -11.05
CA ASN A 240 16.23 28.67 -12.39
C ASN A 240 14.96 27.84 -12.63
N GLY A 241 14.26 27.39 -11.58
CA GLY A 241 13.04 26.58 -11.73
C GLY A 241 13.29 25.16 -12.25
N GLU A 242 14.53 24.72 -12.12
CA GLU A 242 15.03 23.41 -12.54
C GLU A 242 15.52 22.62 -11.33
N VAL A 243 15.47 21.30 -11.45
CA VAL A 243 15.92 20.39 -10.39
C VAL A 243 17.44 20.44 -10.25
N ALA A 244 17.93 20.33 -9.02
CA ALA A 244 19.37 20.31 -8.74
C ALA A 244 19.71 19.28 -7.66
N GLY A 245 20.99 19.13 -7.37
CA GLY A 245 21.48 18.29 -6.30
C GLY A 245 21.83 16.86 -6.74
N LYS A 246 21.71 15.92 -5.81
CA LYS A 246 22.17 14.54 -5.96
C LYS A 246 21.52 13.84 -7.16
N GLY A 247 22.35 13.31 -8.04
CA GLY A 247 21.93 12.61 -9.26
C GLY A 247 21.63 13.52 -10.46
N THR A 248 21.74 14.84 -10.31
CA THR A 248 21.63 15.82 -11.40
C THR A 248 23.01 16.33 -11.85
N HIS A 249 23.06 17.15 -12.90
CA HIS A 249 24.30 17.80 -13.35
C HIS A 249 24.65 19.06 -12.56
N THR A 250 23.71 19.62 -11.81
CA THR A 250 23.85 20.92 -11.15
C THR A 250 23.91 20.72 -9.64
N HIS A 251 24.95 21.23 -8.99
CA HIS A 251 25.22 20.99 -7.55
C HIS A 251 25.22 19.49 -7.15
N PRO A 252 25.88 18.57 -7.89
CA PRO A 252 25.85 17.13 -7.59
C PRO A 252 26.51 16.74 -6.25
N ASP A 253 27.33 17.64 -5.69
CA ASP A 253 28.07 17.43 -4.45
C ASP A 253 27.20 17.45 -3.19
N THR A 254 25.96 17.95 -3.29
CA THR A 254 25.02 17.95 -2.17
C THR A 254 24.36 16.58 -2.02
N PRO A 255 24.09 16.10 -0.79
CA PRO A 255 23.37 14.84 -0.57
C PRO A 255 21.85 14.95 -0.82
N PHE A 256 21.35 16.17 -1.04
CA PHE A 256 19.94 16.44 -1.29
C PHE A 256 19.64 16.52 -2.78
N TYR A 257 18.46 16.06 -3.17
CA TYR A 257 17.78 16.39 -4.40
C TYR A 257 16.83 17.57 -4.15
N PHE A 258 16.93 18.61 -4.98
CA PHE A 258 16.15 19.83 -4.85
C PHE A 258 15.08 19.90 -5.94
N LEU A 259 13.83 20.00 -5.51
CA LEU A 259 12.65 20.11 -6.38
C LEU A 259 12.07 21.53 -6.25
N PRO A 260 11.97 22.31 -7.35
CA PRO A 260 11.36 23.63 -7.30
C PRO A 260 9.85 23.54 -7.04
N LEU A 261 9.35 24.40 -6.16
CA LEU A 261 7.92 24.64 -5.94
C LEU A 261 7.49 25.74 -6.91
N LYS A 262 7.17 25.33 -8.15
CA LYS A 262 6.88 26.23 -9.26
C LYS A 262 5.42 26.17 -9.71
N SER A 263 4.83 27.34 -9.89
CA SER A 263 3.54 27.56 -10.54
C SER A 263 3.78 27.82 -12.04
N ILE A 264 2.69 27.98 -12.79
CA ILE A 264 2.73 28.44 -14.18
C ILE A 264 3.40 29.83 -14.28
N TYR A 265 3.26 30.67 -13.25
CA TYR A 265 3.69 32.07 -13.29
C TYR A 265 4.99 32.35 -12.53
N GLU A 266 5.24 31.67 -11.41
CA GLU A 266 6.39 31.96 -10.55
C GLU A 266 6.85 30.74 -9.75
N ILE A 267 8.10 30.80 -9.29
CA ILE A 267 8.67 29.85 -8.32
C ILE A 267 8.54 30.49 -6.94
N ILE A 268 7.94 29.77 -6.00
CA ILE A 268 7.63 30.31 -4.67
C ILE A 268 8.47 29.68 -3.56
N GLY A 269 9.23 28.63 -3.88
CA GLY A 269 10.00 27.87 -2.90
C GLY A 269 10.71 26.67 -3.49
N VAL A 270 11.31 25.86 -2.61
CA VAL A 270 12.08 24.66 -2.96
C VAL A 270 11.87 23.59 -1.90
N LEU A 271 11.69 22.35 -2.33
CA LEU A 271 11.67 21.16 -1.49
C LEU A 271 13.01 20.43 -1.64
N GLY A 272 13.79 20.37 -0.56
CA GLY A 272 15.04 19.60 -0.48
C GLY A 272 14.79 18.24 0.15
N ILE A 273 15.18 17.16 -0.53
CA ILE A 273 14.94 15.77 -0.12
C ILE A 273 16.27 15.00 -0.08
N LEU A 274 16.58 14.31 1.00
CA LEU A 274 17.82 13.54 1.12
C LEU A 274 17.71 12.21 0.36
N CYS A 275 17.86 12.28 -0.97
CA CYS A 275 17.86 11.13 -1.87
C CYS A 275 18.68 11.41 -3.13
N ASP A 276 19.08 10.35 -3.84
CA ASP A 276 19.60 10.46 -5.20
C ASP A 276 18.44 10.42 -6.19
N SER A 277 18.37 11.42 -7.08
CA SER A 277 17.30 11.51 -8.08
C SER A 277 17.26 10.32 -9.06
N LYS A 278 18.36 9.57 -9.19
CA LYS A 278 18.46 8.36 -10.03
C LYS A 278 17.79 7.15 -9.40
N ASP A 279 17.66 7.13 -8.08
CA ASP A 279 17.03 6.03 -7.35
C ASP A 279 15.50 6.17 -7.28
N LEU A 280 14.96 7.31 -7.75
CA LEU A 280 13.53 7.58 -7.74
C LEU A 280 12.81 6.77 -8.83
N PHE A 281 11.85 5.95 -8.41
CA PHE A 281 10.93 5.33 -9.35
C PHE A 281 10.06 6.42 -10.04
N PRO A 282 9.61 6.20 -11.29
CA PRO A 282 8.75 7.15 -12.01
C PRO A 282 7.50 7.57 -11.22
N GLU A 283 6.96 6.64 -10.43
CA GLU A 283 5.83 6.88 -9.55
C GLU A 283 6.14 7.83 -8.39
N GLN A 284 7.27 7.62 -7.70
CA GLN A 284 7.71 8.51 -6.63
C GLN A 284 7.95 9.92 -7.16
N ARG A 285 8.56 10.04 -8.34
CA ARG A 285 8.76 11.35 -9.01
C ARG A 285 7.42 12.05 -9.25
N ARG A 286 6.41 11.34 -9.78
CA ARG A 286 5.07 11.91 -10.03
C ARG A 286 4.36 12.35 -8.74
N LEU A 287 4.49 11.59 -7.65
CA LEU A 287 3.93 11.97 -6.35
C LEU A 287 4.61 13.22 -5.79
N LEU A 288 5.94 13.30 -5.88
CA LEU A 288 6.69 14.49 -5.45
C LEU A 288 6.33 15.73 -6.29
N GLU A 289 6.17 15.59 -7.60
CA GLU A 289 5.65 16.66 -8.46
C GLU A 289 4.25 17.10 -8.04
N THR A 290 3.38 16.16 -7.65
CA THR A 290 2.04 16.48 -7.14
C THR A 290 2.10 17.25 -5.82
N ILE A 291 2.96 16.83 -4.88
CA ILE A 291 3.22 17.57 -3.63
C ILE A 291 3.72 18.98 -3.97
N SER A 292 4.66 19.11 -4.90
CA SER A 292 5.20 20.40 -5.34
C SER A 292 4.09 21.31 -5.89
N ASN A 293 3.26 20.79 -6.79
CA ASN A 293 2.18 21.54 -7.42
C ASN A 293 1.12 21.99 -6.40
N LEU A 294 0.66 21.10 -5.51
CA LEU A 294 -0.33 21.43 -4.49
C LEU A 294 0.21 22.45 -3.48
N THR A 295 1.44 22.25 -3.01
CA THR A 295 2.12 23.20 -2.12
C THR A 295 2.23 24.56 -2.78
N THR A 296 2.59 24.57 -4.07
CA THR A 296 2.73 25.79 -4.86
C THR A 296 1.41 26.52 -5.02
N MET A 297 0.35 25.81 -5.40
CA MET A 297 -0.98 26.39 -5.60
C MET A 297 -1.49 27.10 -4.34
N ILE A 298 -1.27 26.52 -3.16
CA ILE A 298 -1.73 27.15 -1.91
C ILE A 298 -0.81 28.29 -1.52
N ALA A 299 0.50 28.07 -1.47
CA ALA A 299 1.39 29.11 -1.00
C ALA A 299 1.39 30.34 -1.92
N ALA A 300 1.17 30.19 -3.24
CA ALA A 300 0.96 31.31 -4.17
C ALA A 300 -0.18 32.25 -3.71
N LYS A 301 -1.33 31.69 -3.28
CA LYS A 301 -2.46 32.47 -2.77
C LYS A 301 -2.12 33.28 -1.52
N TRP A 302 -1.19 32.81 -0.71
CA TRP A 302 -0.80 33.43 0.56
C TRP A 302 0.42 34.36 0.43
N THR A 303 1.16 34.28 -0.67
CA THR A 303 2.29 35.17 -0.97
C THR A 303 1.88 36.45 -1.71
N GLY A 304 0.59 36.64 -2.00
CA GLY A 304 0.07 37.88 -2.58
C GLY A 304 0.50 38.14 -4.02
N VAL A 305 0.68 37.07 -4.80
CA VAL A 305 0.94 37.11 -6.24
C VAL A 305 -0.29 36.63 -6.99
#